data_AF-A0A2M8DAD9-F1
#
_entry.id   AF-A0A2M8DAD9-F1
#
_cell.length_a   1.000
_cell.length_b   1.000
_cell.length_c   1.000
_cell.angle_alpha   90.00
_cell.angle_beta   90.00
_cell.angle_gamma   90.00
#
_symmetry.space_group_name_H-M   'P 1'
#
loop_
_entity.id
_entity.type
_entity.pdbx_description
1 polymer ?
#
loop_
_entity_poly.entity_id
_entity_poly.type
_entity_poly.pdbx_seq_one_letter_code
_entity_poly.pdbx_strand_id
1 'polypeptide(L)' 'MSDNIEALAAKCGFDRLGRIPYCAEEVISAMNNGQTVIESAPNSPVAKAVVDVWQQLLSRVPED' A
#
# COMPACT_ATOMS: atom_id res chain seq x y z
N MET A 1 -16.94 9.19 -3.96
CA MET A 1 -17.50 7.83 -4.13
C MET A 1 -17.23 7.11 -2.83
N SER A 2 -18.29 6.74 -2.10
CA SER A 2 -18.32 6.36 -0.68
C SER A 2 -17.26 5.34 -0.26
N ASP A 3 -16.37 5.73 0.65
CA ASP A 3 -15.34 4.90 1.28
C ASP A 3 -15.96 3.91 2.28
N ASN A 4 -16.59 2.85 1.76
CA ASN A 4 -17.09 1.74 2.60
C ASN A 4 -15.97 1.12 3.48
N ILE A 5 -14.72 1.19 3.03
CA ILE A 5 -13.56 0.73 3.80
C ILE A 5 -13.19 1.71 4.93
N GLU A 6 -13.34 3.03 4.75
CA GLU A 6 -13.09 3.99 5.85
C GLU A 6 -14.15 3.87 6.93
N ALA A 7 -15.42 3.76 6.52
CA ALA A 7 -16.51 3.53 7.46
C ALA A 7 -16.34 2.21 8.24
N LEU A 8 -15.88 1.15 7.57
CA LEU A 8 -15.58 -0.13 8.22
C LEU A 8 -14.39 -0.04 9.17
N ALA A 9 -13.30 0.60 8.75
CA ALA A 9 -12.11 0.79 9.58
C ALA A 9 -12.47 1.55 10.86
N ALA A 10 -13.16 2.69 10.72
CA ALA A 10 -13.63 3.50 11.86
C ALA A 10 -14.53 2.70 12.81
N LYS A 11 -15.49 1.93 12.29
CA LYS A 11 -16.39 1.09 13.12
C LYS A 11 -15.62 0.04 13.93
N CYS A 12 -14.55 -0.49 13.37
CA CYS A 12 -13.73 -1.53 14.01
C CYS A 12 -12.59 -0.95 14.88
N GLY A 13 -12.46 0.37 14.99
CA GLY A 13 -11.35 1.02 15.69
C GLY A 13 -10.00 0.89 14.97
N PHE A 14 -10.02 0.59 13.67
CA PHE A 14 -8.83 0.56 12.84
C PHE A 14 -8.60 1.92 12.18
N ASP A 15 -7.32 2.24 11.99
CA ASP A 15 -6.90 3.41 11.25
C ASP A 15 -6.44 3.02 9.85
N ARG A 16 -6.85 3.78 8.83
CA ARG A 16 -6.48 3.55 7.44
C ARG A 16 -5.22 4.34 7.12
N LEU A 17 -4.12 3.63 6.87
CA LEU A 17 -2.84 4.26 6.54
C LEU A 17 -2.76 4.75 5.08
N GLY A 18 -3.45 4.09 4.16
CA GLY A 18 -3.36 4.48 2.77
C GLY A 18 -4.20 3.62 1.84
N ARG A 19 -4.08 3.89 0.54
CA ARG A 19 -4.73 3.14 -0.53
C ARG A 19 -3.69 2.80 -1.58
N ILE A 20 -3.53 1.51 -1.84
CA ILE A 20 -2.71 1.02 -2.95
C ILE A 20 -3.59 1.03 -4.20
N PRO A 21 -3.21 1.76 -5.26
CA PRO A 21 -3.95 1.76 -6.52
C PRO A 21 -3.89 0.37 -7.17
N TYR A 22 -4.93 0.01 -7.92
CA TYR A 22 -4.93 -1.25 -8.66
C TYR A 22 -4.29 -1.05 -10.04
N CYS A 23 -3.11 -1.62 -10.23
CA CYS A 23 -2.40 -1.66 -11.52
C CYS A 23 -2.05 -3.12 -11.84
N ALA A 24 -3.00 -3.86 -12.43
CA ALA A 24 -2.91 -5.30 -12.64
C ALA A 24 -1.64 -5.74 -13.37
N GLU A 25 -1.27 -5.02 -14.43
CA GLU A 25 -0.14 -5.36 -15.29
C GLU A 25 1.20 -5.34 -14.53
N GLU A 26 1.47 -4.27 -13.79
CA GLU A 26 2.70 -4.12 -13.02
C GLU A 26 2.80 -5.16 -11.90
N VAL A 27 1.69 -5.39 -11.18
CA VAL A 27 1.63 -6.37 -10.09
C VAL A 27 1.83 -7.79 -10.62
N ILE A 28 1.12 -8.16 -11.68
CA ILE A 28 1.21 -9.51 -12.27
C ILE A 28 2.60 -9.73 -12.88
N SER A 29 3.16 -8.73 -13.57
CA SER A 29 4.51 -8.81 -14.14
C SER A 29 5.57 -9.01 -13.06
N ALA A 30 5.52 -8.24 -11.97
CA ALA A 30 6.41 -8.41 -10.82
C ALA A 30 6.32 -9.83 -10.24
N MET A 31 5.08 -10.30 -10.01
CA MET A 31 4.82 -11.64 -9.48
C MET A 31 5.37 -12.76 -10.37
N ASN A 32 5.14 -12.68 -11.68
CA ASN A 32 5.62 -13.70 -12.63
C ASN A 32 7.15 -13.79 -12.68
N ASN A 33 7.84 -12.68 -12.39
CA ASN A 33 9.29 -12.61 -12.36
C ASN A 33 9.89 -12.88 -10.97
N GLY A 34 9.07 -13.20 -9.97
CA GLY A 34 9.53 -13.43 -8.58
C GLY A 34 10.07 -12.17 -7.92
N GLN A 35 9.64 -10.99 -8.36
CA GLN A 35 10.06 -9.68 -7.88
C GLN A 35 8.93 -8.98 -7.14
N THR A 36 9.29 -8.03 -6.28
CA THR A 36 8.32 -7.05 -5.76
C THR A 36 8.05 -5.96 -6.80
N VAL A 37 6.93 -5.24 -6.65
CA VAL A 37 6.63 -4.08 -7.50
C VAL A 37 7.63 -2.94 -7.27
N ILE A 38 8.22 -2.85 -6.08
CA ILE A 38 9.27 -1.87 -5.76
C ILE A 38 10.54 -2.15 -6.59
N GLU A 39 10.92 -3.42 -6.74
CA GLU A 39 12.11 -3.81 -7.53
C GLU A 39 11.87 -3.70 -9.03
N SER A 40 10.73 -4.17 -9.52
CA SER A 40 10.42 -4.26 -10.95
C SER A 40 9.94 -2.94 -11.56
N ALA A 41 9.21 -2.12 -10.79
CA ALA A 41 8.63 -0.86 -11.24
C ALA A 41 8.68 0.22 -10.14
N PRO A 42 9.89 0.65 -9.71
CA PRO A 42 10.08 1.52 -8.53
C PRO A 42 9.34 2.86 -8.61
N ASN A 43 9.10 3.37 -9.82
CA ASN A 43 8.45 4.67 -10.03
C ASN A 43 6.93 4.58 -10.19
N SER A 44 6.38 3.36 -10.13
CA SER A 44 4.97 3.13 -10.39
C SER A 44 4.07 3.67 -9.27
N PRO A 45 2.78 3.94 -9.56
CA PRO A 45 1.83 4.38 -8.55
C PRO A 45 1.69 3.37 -7.41
N VAL A 46 1.80 2.06 -7.70
CA VAL A 46 1.75 0.99 -6.70
C VAL A 46 2.98 1.04 -5.82
N ALA A 47 4.18 1.09 -6.41
CA ALA A 47 5.43 1.13 -5.65
C ALA A 47 5.48 2.34 -4.71
N LYS A 48 5.11 3.53 -5.20
CA LYS A 48 5.03 4.76 -4.39
C LYS A 48 4.04 4.62 -3.24
N ALA A 49 2.82 4.13 -3.52
CA ALA A 49 1.81 3.96 -2.48
C ALA A 49 2.22 2.95 -1.39
N VAL A 50 2.92 1.87 -1.77
CA VAL A 50 3.46 0.89 -0.81
C VAL A 50 4.52 1.54 0.08
N VAL A 51 5.44 2.32 -0.50
CA VAL A 51 6.47 3.05 0.26
C VAL A 51 5.83 4.06 1.22
N ASP A 52 4.83 4.82 0.77
CA ASP A 52 4.12 5.79 1.61
C ASP A 52 3.44 5.13 2.81
N VAL A 53 2.78 3.97 2.60
CA VAL A 53 2.19 3.18 3.70
C VAL A 53 3.27 2.68 4.67
N TRP A 54 4.41 2.24 4.16
CA TRP A 54 5.53 1.79 4.99
C TRP A 54 6.10 2.92 5.86
N GLN A 55 6.28 4.12 5.31
CA GLN A 55 6.75 5.28 6.08
C GLN A 55 5.76 5.66 7.19
N GLN A 56 4.46 5.59 6.92
CA GLN A 56 3.45 5.82 7.95
C GLN A 56 3.46 4.75 9.04
N LEU A 57 3.69 3.47 8.69
CA LEU A 57 3.88 2.41 9.67
C LEU A 57 5.09 2.68 10.56
N LEU A 58 6.24 3.01 9.98
CA LEU A 58 7.45 3.31 10.74
C LEU A 58 7.25 4.46 11.73
N SER A 59 6.54 5.53 11.33
CA SER A 59 6.26 6.67 12.22
C SER A 59 5.41 6.32 13.46
N ARG A 60 4.78 5.14 13.48
CA ARG A 60 3.93 4.67 14.58
C ARG A 60 4.61 3.64 15.47
N VAL A 61 5.74 3.10 15.05
CA VAL A 61 6.53 2.18 15.86
C VAL A 61 7.46 3.04 16.74
N PRO A 62 7.38 2.95 18.08
CA PRO A 62 8.33 3.62 18.96
C PRO A 62 9.76 3.12 18.63
N GLU A 63 10.73 4.03 18.57
CA GLU A 63 12.14 3.62 18.53
C GLU A 63 12.48 2.99 19.89
N ASP A 64 12.90 1.72 19.87
CA ASP A 64 13.41 0.97 21.03
C ASP A 64 14.76 1.53 21.53
#